data_AF-C2FV80-F1
#
_entry.id   AF-C2FV80-F1
#
_cell.length_a   1.000
_cell.length_b   1.000
_cell.length_c   1.000
_cell.angle_alpha   90.00
_cell.angle_beta   90.00
_cell.angle_gamma   90.00
#
_symmetry.space_group_name_H-M   'P 1'
#
loop_
_entity.id
_entity.type
_entity.pdbx_description
1 polymer ?
#
loop_
_entity_poly.entity_id
_entity_poly.type
_entity_poly.pdbx_seq_one_letter_code
_entity_poly.pdbx_strand_id
1 'polypeptide(L)'
;MQFNKKSKVAFAYKNELICAGVAAGVATLFGSPVAGWLFAMEVIARKVSRPILISCTSSVLIASLFIYLIDNKRLLPYTVETWNWAALPYIIGVGILGAILALYFTKIVIHAKKLFGGIRNNFLRVNLGAVTVGILIFFLPYLYGDSYHGLHEIIEMGTQQSFTIPFGILLLLLVILKPLAASLTLGAGGDGGVFAPSIVAGAFLGVLFAQLCNTYLGTELIVLNFALFGAAATLSAAIHAPLTALFLICSIVPGGYLLFIPMAITSFTAKYLAKWCYPFNVYTYKETKLAVISRNK
;
A
#
# COMPACT_ATOMS: atom_id res chain seq x y z
N MET A 1 -10.89 -39.04 20.74
CA MET A 1 -10.18 -38.24 21.78
C MET A 1 -8.94 -37.44 21.29
N GLN A 2 -8.54 -37.49 20.02
CA GLN A 2 -7.36 -36.76 19.51
C GLN A 2 -7.63 -35.33 18.99
N PHE A 3 -8.88 -34.95 18.73
CA PHE A 3 -9.24 -33.60 18.25
C PHE A 3 -9.06 -32.49 19.30
N ASN A 4 -8.80 -32.82 20.58
CA ASN A 4 -8.84 -31.86 21.68
C ASN A 4 -7.47 -31.21 22.01
N LYS A 5 -6.33 -31.83 21.63
CA LYS A 5 -4.99 -31.27 21.90
C LYS A 5 -4.57 -30.21 20.88
N LYS A 6 -4.80 -30.45 19.57
CA LYS A 6 -4.48 -29.47 18.51
C LYS A 6 -5.28 -28.17 18.66
N SER A 7 -6.57 -28.28 19.03
CA SER A 7 -7.42 -27.12 19.32
C SER A 7 -6.86 -26.27 20.48
N LYS A 8 -6.45 -26.89 21.59
CA LYS A 8 -5.88 -26.17 22.74
C LYS A 8 -4.57 -25.46 22.42
N VAL A 9 -3.67 -26.07 21.64
CA VAL A 9 -2.40 -25.45 21.22
C VAL A 9 -2.63 -24.29 20.26
N ALA A 10 -3.55 -24.46 19.29
CA ALA A 10 -3.90 -23.39 18.35
C ALA A 10 -4.51 -22.17 19.06
N PHE A 11 -5.28 -22.39 20.13
CA PHE A 11 -5.79 -21.29 20.95
C PHE A 11 -4.70 -20.67 21.85
N ALA A 12 -3.76 -21.47 22.36
CA ALA A 12 -2.67 -20.99 23.22
C ALA A 12 -1.65 -20.12 22.48
N TYR A 13 -1.32 -20.46 21.22
CA TYR A 13 -0.37 -19.72 20.37
C TYR A 13 -1.06 -19.02 19.19
N LYS A 14 -2.32 -18.62 19.40
CA LYS A 14 -3.16 -18.06 18.34
C LYS A 14 -2.51 -16.85 17.67
N ASN A 15 -1.95 -15.94 18.46
CA ASN A 15 -1.36 -14.71 17.94
C ASN A 15 -0.08 -14.99 17.15
N GLU A 16 0.76 -15.88 17.65
CA GLU A 16 1.99 -16.33 17.00
C GLU A 16 1.70 -16.96 15.64
N LEU A 17 0.73 -17.88 15.58
CA LEU A 17 0.35 -18.56 14.34
C LEU A 17 -0.29 -17.60 13.33
N ILE A 18 -1.11 -16.64 13.78
CA ILE A 18 -1.66 -15.59 12.91
C ILE A 18 -0.53 -14.71 12.36
N CYS A 19 0.39 -14.25 13.20
CA CYS A 19 1.51 -13.42 12.76
C CYS A 19 2.41 -14.18 11.77
N ALA A 20 2.72 -15.45 12.04
CA ALA A 20 3.50 -16.30 11.15
C ALA A 20 2.81 -16.46 9.78
N GLY A 21 1.51 -16.78 9.76
CA GLY A 21 0.74 -16.90 8.53
C GLY A 21 0.70 -15.60 7.72
N VAL A 22 0.51 -14.45 8.39
CA VAL A 22 0.56 -13.14 7.73
C VAL A 22 1.97 -12.84 7.19
N ALA A 23 3.02 -13.16 7.95
CA ALA A 23 4.40 -12.93 7.53
C ALA A 23 4.73 -13.71 6.25
N ALA A 24 4.38 -15.00 6.19
CA ALA A 24 4.56 -15.80 4.98
C ALA A 24 3.67 -15.35 3.82
N GLY A 25 2.40 -15.01 4.08
CA GLY A 25 1.49 -14.54 3.04
C GLY A 25 1.95 -13.25 2.38
N VAL A 26 2.38 -12.26 3.17
CA VAL A 26 2.90 -10.99 2.63
C VAL A 26 4.26 -11.19 1.96
N ALA A 27 5.13 -12.04 2.52
CA ALA A 27 6.40 -12.39 1.90
C ALA A 27 6.22 -13.00 0.50
N THR A 28 5.32 -13.98 0.38
CA THR A 28 5.02 -14.65 -0.90
C THR A 28 4.33 -13.73 -1.88
N LEU A 29 3.35 -12.94 -1.45
CA LEU A 29 2.59 -12.03 -2.32
C LEU A 29 3.48 -10.97 -2.99
N PHE A 30 4.43 -10.39 -2.26
CA PHE A 30 5.30 -9.33 -2.78
C PHE A 30 6.71 -9.81 -3.14
N GLY A 31 6.98 -11.11 -3.04
CA GLY A 31 8.32 -11.67 -3.25
C GLY A 31 9.37 -11.11 -2.27
N SER A 32 8.95 -10.66 -1.08
CA SER A 32 9.78 -9.91 -0.13
C SER A 32 9.69 -10.47 1.29
N PRO A 33 10.59 -11.41 1.64
CA PRO A 33 10.66 -12.00 2.97
C PRO A 33 10.75 -10.98 4.10
N VAL A 34 11.62 -9.99 3.96
CA VAL A 34 11.87 -8.97 4.99
C VAL A 34 10.65 -8.08 5.18
N ALA A 35 9.95 -7.69 4.10
CA ALA A 35 8.73 -6.90 4.20
C ALA A 35 7.60 -7.68 4.89
N GLY A 36 7.44 -8.97 4.57
CA GLY A 36 6.45 -9.82 5.23
C GLY A 36 6.71 -9.98 6.73
N TRP A 37 7.98 -10.19 7.10
CA TRP A 37 8.40 -10.24 8.50
C TRP A 37 8.10 -8.93 9.23
N LEU A 38 8.53 -7.79 8.66
CA LEU A 38 8.29 -6.47 9.25
C LEU A 38 6.80 -6.15 9.36
N PHE A 39 5.99 -6.52 8.36
CA PHE A 39 4.54 -6.28 8.43
C PHE A 39 3.89 -7.01 9.61
N ALA A 40 4.27 -8.26 9.83
CA ALA A 40 3.78 -9.02 10.98
C ALA A 40 4.21 -8.35 12.30
N MET A 41 5.43 -7.82 12.39
CA MET A 41 5.94 -7.19 13.60
C MET A 41 5.41 -5.77 13.85
N GLU A 42 5.25 -4.97 12.80
CA GLU A 42 4.95 -3.54 12.87
C GLU A 42 3.44 -3.26 12.82
N VAL A 43 2.66 -4.10 12.13
CA VAL A 43 1.22 -3.88 11.91
C VAL A 43 0.35 -4.87 12.67
N ILE A 44 0.72 -6.16 12.68
CA ILE A 44 -0.14 -7.21 13.26
C ILE A 44 0.16 -7.42 14.73
N ALA A 45 1.44 -7.54 15.08
CA ALA A 45 1.87 -7.80 16.44
C ALA A 45 1.61 -6.57 17.32
N ARG A 46 0.54 -6.62 18.12
CA ARG A 46 0.27 -5.58 19.14
C ARG A 46 1.42 -5.44 20.15
N LYS A 47 2.07 -6.55 20.48
CA LYS A 47 3.25 -6.62 21.35
C LYS A 47 4.21 -7.69 20.84
N VAL A 48 5.45 -7.30 20.60
CA VAL A 48 6.51 -8.21 20.16
C VAL A 48 6.96 -9.10 21.31
N SER A 49 6.89 -10.41 21.11
CA SER A 49 7.36 -11.43 22.05
C SER A 49 8.37 -12.35 21.36
N ARG A 50 9.23 -13.02 22.14
CA ARG A 50 10.19 -14.00 21.59
C ARG A 50 9.50 -15.11 20.76
N PRO A 51 8.36 -15.68 21.19
CA PRO A 51 7.62 -16.65 20.37
C PRO A 51 7.14 -16.12 19.02
N ILE A 52 6.65 -14.87 18.98
CA ILE A 52 6.22 -14.24 17.71
C ILE A 52 7.42 -14.07 16.78
N LEU A 53 8.57 -13.62 17.30
CA LEU A 53 9.79 -13.48 16.50
C LEU A 53 10.22 -14.82 15.90
N ILE A 54 10.29 -15.88 16.71
CA ILE A 54 10.72 -17.21 16.25
C ILE A 54 9.75 -17.76 15.20
N SER A 55 8.44 -17.66 15.44
CA SER A 55 7.41 -18.17 14.52
C SER A 55 7.33 -17.39 13.21
N CYS A 56 7.45 -16.07 13.24
CA CYS A 56 7.47 -15.25 12.03
C CYS A 56 8.74 -15.52 11.21
N THR A 57 9.90 -15.59 11.86
CA THR A 57 11.17 -15.88 11.18
C THR A 57 11.15 -17.25 10.53
N SER A 58 10.70 -18.30 11.22
CA SER A 58 10.61 -19.65 10.63
C SER A 58 9.65 -19.69 9.43
N SER A 59 8.49 -19.03 9.55
CA SER A 59 7.51 -18.96 8.48
C SER A 59 8.03 -18.21 7.24
N VAL A 60 8.78 -17.12 7.44
CA VAL A 60 9.35 -16.32 6.36
C VAL A 60 10.53 -17.05 5.69
N LEU A 61 11.31 -17.86 6.42
CA LEU A 61 12.34 -18.72 5.81
C LEU A 61 11.71 -19.74 4.84
N ILE A 62 10.59 -20.37 5.23
CA ILE A 62 9.86 -21.29 4.37
C ILE A 62 9.28 -20.55 3.16
N ALA A 63 8.69 -19.38 3.37
CA ALA A 63 8.20 -18.53 2.28
C ALA A 63 9.34 -18.14 1.31
N SER A 64 10.53 -17.83 1.83
CA SER A 64 11.70 -17.49 1.01
C SER A 64 12.15 -18.65 0.14
N LEU A 65 12.16 -19.87 0.68
CA LEU A 65 12.45 -21.07 -0.09
C LEU A 65 11.40 -21.28 -1.20
N PHE A 66 10.12 -21.08 -0.88
CA PHE A 66 9.03 -21.18 -1.86
C PHE A 66 9.18 -20.16 -2.99
N ILE A 67 9.48 -18.90 -2.65
CA ILE A 67 9.74 -17.82 -3.61
C ILE A 67 10.98 -18.12 -4.47
N TYR A 68 12.00 -18.76 -3.90
CA TYR A 68 13.20 -19.13 -4.66
C TYR A 68 12.93 -20.25 -5.67
N LEU A 69 12.06 -21.20 -5.33
CA LEU A 69 11.74 -22.36 -6.18
C LEU A 69 10.76 -22.04 -7.31
N ILE A 70 9.92 -21.02 -7.15
CA ILE A 70 8.92 -20.61 -8.14
C ILE A 70 9.41 -19.33 -8.79
N ASP A 71 9.66 -19.36 -10.10
CA ASP A 71 10.21 -18.24 -10.89
C ASP A 71 9.58 -16.89 -10.48
N ASN A 72 10.37 -16.08 -9.76
CA ASN A 72 9.91 -14.86 -9.12
C ASN A 72 10.28 -13.64 -9.97
N LYS A 73 9.43 -13.35 -10.95
CA LYS A 73 9.51 -12.07 -11.66
C LYS A 73 9.11 -10.95 -10.70
N ARG A 74 9.98 -9.95 -10.55
CA ARG A 74 9.69 -8.75 -9.77
C ARG A 74 8.46 -8.04 -10.33
N LEU A 75 7.68 -7.41 -9.45
CA LEU A 75 6.45 -6.71 -9.83
C LEU A 75 6.69 -5.59 -10.85
N LEU A 76 7.82 -4.89 -10.75
CA LEU A 76 8.24 -3.90 -11.74
C LEU A 76 9.56 -4.35 -12.39
N PRO A 77 9.63 -4.44 -13.73
CA PRO A 77 10.82 -4.89 -14.45
C PRO A 77 11.88 -3.79 -14.66
N TYR A 78 11.62 -2.57 -14.20
CA TYR A 78 12.53 -1.43 -14.34
C TYR A 78 13.64 -1.45 -13.31
N THR A 79 14.87 -1.06 -13.67
CA THR A 79 15.98 -1.03 -12.70
C THR A 79 16.23 0.39 -12.20
N VAL A 80 16.43 0.54 -10.90
CA VAL A 80 16.95 1.78 -10.31
C VAL A 80 18.45 1.81 -10.49
N GLU A 81 18.95 2.78 -11.25
CA GLU A 81 20.38 2.90 -11.59
C GLU A 81 21.09 3.96 -10.75
N THR A 82 20.44 5.10 -10.50
CA THR A 82 21.09 6.28 -9.90
C THR A 82 20.17 7.04 -8.95
N TRP A 83 20.78 7.83 -8.06
CA TRP A 83 20.11 8.74 -7.14
C TRP A 83 20.88 10.05 -7.04
N ASN A 84 20.14 11.18 -7.07
CA ASN A 84 20.71 12.51 -6.92
C ASN A 84 20.22 13.16 -5.62
N TRP A 85 21.15 13.50 -4.72
CA TRP A 85 20.84 14.15 -3.45
C TRP A 85 20.28 15.57 -3.58
N ALA A 86 20.46 16.24 -4.72
CA ALA A 86 19.79 17.51 -5.00
C ALA A 86 18.26 17.38 -5.01
N ALA A 87 17.73 16.17 -5.25
CA ALA A 87 16.30 15.89 -5.22
C ALA A 87 15.70 15.78 -3.79
N LEU A 88 16.50 15.96 -2.73
CA LEU A 88 16.07 15.78 -1.34
C LEU A 88 14.86 16.65 -0.91
N PRO A 89 14.74 17.94 -1.29
CA PRO A 89 13.57 18.73 -0.91
C PRO A 89 12.26 18.20 -1.52
N TYR A 90 12.36 17.68 -2.74
CA TYR A 90 11.24 17.17 -3.53
C TYR A 90 10.66 15.88 -2.96
N ILE A 91 11.50 15.01 -2.38
CA ILE A 91 11.00 13.77 -1.74
C ILE A 91 10.19 14.06 -0.46
N ILE A 92 10.50 15.15 0.26
CA ILE A 92 9.70 15.58 1.41
C ILE A 92 8.32 16.04 0.91
N GLY A 93 8.28 16.79 -0.19
CA GLY A 93 7.04 17.19 -0.86
C GLY A 93 6.17 15.98 -1.24
N VAL A 94 6.77 14.96 -1.87
CA VAL A 94 6.08 13.69 -2.19
C VAL A 94 5.61 12.97 -0.92
N GLY A 95 6.40 12.97 0.15
CA GLY A 95 6.01 12.41 1.44
C GLY A 95 4.76 13.07 2.02
N ILE A 96 4.68 14.40 1.97
CA ILE A 96 3.52 15.18 2.42
C ILE A 96 2.30 14.86 1.56
N LEU A 97 2.44 14.92 0.24
CA LEU A 97 1.34 14.63 -0.69
C LEU A 97 0.85 13.17 -0.55
N GLY A 98 1.77 12.22 -0.36
CA GLY A 98 1.45 10.81 -0.12
C GLY A 98 0.67 10.60 1.18
N ALA A 99 1.00 11.36 2.24
CA ALA A 99 0.21 11.35 3.47
C ALA A 99 -1.21 11.88 3.24
N ILE A 100 -1.36 13.00 2.52
CA ILE A 100 -2.68 13.57 2.18
C ILE A 100 -3.50 12.56 1.37
N LEU A 101 -2.88 11.88 0.39
CA LEU A 101 -3.52 10.85 -0.40
C LEU A 101 -3.97 9.66 0.45
N ALA A 102 -3.13 9.21 1.39
CA ALA A 102 -3.48 8.12 2.31
C ALA A 102 -4.62 8.49 3.27
N LEU A 103 -4.66 9.75 3.74
CA LEU A 103 -5.75 10.28 4.56
C LEU A 103 -7.07 10.35 3.77
N TYR A 104 -7.01 10.82 2.53
CA TYR A 104 -8.13 10.79 1.59
C TYR A 104 -8.65 9.35 1.41
N PHE A 105 -7.74 8.40 1.14
CA PHE A 105 -8.09 7.00 0.96
C PHE A 105 -8.74 6.41 2.22
N THR A 106 -8.18 6.69 3.40
CA THR A 106 -8.75 6.22 4.68
C THR A 106 -10.17 6.72 4.88
N LYS A 107 -10.41 8.02 4.63
CA LYS A 107 -11.75 8.63 4.78
C LYS A 107 -12.74 8.03 3.79
N ILE A 108 -12.34 7.85 2.53
CA ILE A 108 -13.25 7.37 1.49
C ILE A 108 -13.59 5.88 1.64
N VAL A 109 -12.67 5.06 2.15
CA VAL A 109 -12.97 3.66 2.54
C VAL A 109 -14.00 3.62 3.66
N ILE A 110 -13.82 4.43 4.71
CA ILE A 110 -14.77 4.47 5.85
C ILE A 110 -16.14 4.95 5.37
N HIS A 111 -16.16 5.98 4.51
CA HIS A 111 -17.39 6.51 3.94
C HIS A 111 -18.10 5.48 3.06
N ALA A 112 -17.39 4.84 2.14
CA ALA A 112 -17.94 3.80 1.28
C ALA A 112 -18.52 2.64 2.09
N LYS A 113 -17.81 2.14 3.10
CA LYS A 113 -18.33 1.10 4.02
C LYS A 113 -19.60 1.53 4.74
N LYS A 114 -19.73 2.82 5.10
CA LYS A 114 -20.96 3.37 5.70
C LYS A 114 -22.11 3.45 4.70
N LEU A 115 -21.85 3.95 3.48
CA LEU A 115 -22.86 4.05 2.41
C LEU A 115 -23.44 2.69 2.05
N PHE A 116 -22.58 1.74 1.68
CA PHE A 116 -23.01 0.39 1.31
C PHE A 116 -23.53 -0.42 2.49
N GLY A 117 -23.06 -0.13 3.72
CA GLY A 117 -23.60 -0.71 4.95
C GLY A 117 -25.07 -0.32 5.23
N GLY A 118 -25.57 0.76 4.63
CA GLY A 118 -27.00 1.14 4.68
C GLY A 118 -27.90 0.28 3.80
N ILE A 119 -27.33 -0.46 2.84
CA ILE A 119 -28.07 -1.29 1.89
C ILE A 119 -28.27 -2.69 2.50
N ARG A 120 -29.49 -2.98 2.98
CA ARG A 120 -29.84 -4.26 3.61
C ARG A 120 -29.81 -5.45 2.64
N ASN A 121 -30.17 -5.22 1.38
CA ASN A 121 -30.19 -6.28 0.37
C ASN A 121 -28.77 -6.50 -0.20
N ASN A 122 -28.19 -7.65 0.13
CA ASN A 122 -26.85 -8.03 -0.33
C ASN A 122 -26.74 -8.10 -1.86
N PHE A 123 -27.79 -8.57 -2.55
CA PHE A 123 -27.79 -8.63 -4.02
C PHE A 123 -27.67 -7.23 -4.62
N LEU A 124 -28.47 -6.27 -4.13
CA LEU A 124 -28.41 -4.88 -4.59
C LEU A 124 -27.06 -4.24 -4.25
N ARG A 125 -26.55 -4.48 -3.03
CA ARG A 125 -25.28 -3.93 -2.56
C ARG A 125 -24.10 -4.33 -3.46
N VAL A 126 -24.01 -5.63 -3.79
CA VAL A 126 -22.94 -6.18 -4.61
C VAL A 126 -23.07 -5.71 -6.07
N ASN A 127 -24.27 -5.77 -6.66
CA ASN A 127 -24.48 -5.37 -8.05
C ASN A 127 -24.23 -3.86 -8.26
N LEU A 128 -24.65 -3.00 -7.33
CA LEU A 128 -24.35 -1.57 -7.42
C LEU A 128 -22.84 -1.30 -7.38
N GLY A 129 -22.11 -2.00 -6.50
CA GLY A 129 -20.65 -1.92 -6.46
C GLY A 129 -20.01 -2.38 -7.77
N ALA A 130 -20.42 -3.54 -8.28
CA ALA A 130 -19.92 -4.11 -9.52
C ALA A 130 -20.20 -3.21 -10.73
N VAL A 131 -21.41 -2.67 -10.87
CA VAL A 131 -21.76 -1.75 -11.96
C VAL A 131 -20.96 -0.45 -11.86
N THR A 132 -20.86 0.14 -10.66
CA THR A 132 -20.15 1.43 -10.49
C THR A 132 -18.65 1.27 -10.78
N VAL A 133 -18.02 0.24 -10.23
CA VAL A 133 -16.59 -0.04 -10.48
C VAL A 133 -16.37 -0.50 -11.93
N GLY A 134 -17.29 -1.28 -12.49
CA GLY A 134 -17.26 -1.70 -13.89
C GLY A 134 -17.30 -0.53 -14.87
N ILE A 135 -18.15 0.48 -14.61
CA ILE A 135 -18.19 1.71 -15.41
C ILE A 135 -16.87 2.48 -15.30
N LEU A 136 -16.29 2.60 -14.10
CA LEU A 136 -14.99 3.25 -13.92
C LEU A 136 -13.89 2.55 -14.72
N ILE A 137 -13.86 1.22 -14.69
CA ILE A 137 -12.87 0.41 -15.44
C ILE A 137 -13.10 0.52 -16.95
N PHE A 138 -14.36 0.57 -17.41
CA PHE A 138 -14.68 0.70 -18.82
C PHE A 138 -14.11 2.00 -19.42
N PHE A 139 -14.22 3.12 -18.71
CA PHE A 139 -13.66 4.40 -19.17
C PHE A 139 -12.17 4.54 -18.87
N LEU A 140 -11.68 3.93 -17.79
CA LEU A 140 -10.27 4.00 -17.35
C LEU A 140 -9.74 2.59 -17.06
N PRO A 141 -9.30 1.86 -18.10
CA PRO A 141 -8.81 0.48 -17.96
C PRO A 141 -7.63 0.32 -16.99
N TYR A 142 -6.82 1.37 -16.81
CA TYR A 142 -5.72 1.44 -15.83
C TYR A 142 -6.14 1.10 -14.39
N LEU A 143 -7.43 1.24 -14.06
CA LEU A 143 -7.98 0.92 -12.73
C LEU A 143 -8.24 -0.57 -12.50
N TYR A 144 -8.10 -1.41 -13.54
CA TYR A 144 -8.40 -2.85 -13.48
C TYR A 144 -7.50 -3.60 -12.50
N GLY A 145 -8.13 -4.47 -11.70
CA GLY A 145 -7.45 -5.34 -10.72
C GLY A 145 -6.60 -4.55 -9.71
N ASP A 146 -5.38 -5.03 -9.49
CA ASP A 146 -4.40 -4.36 -8.63
C ASP A 146 -3.76 -3.14 -9.30
N SER A 147 -4.02 -2.90 -10.59
CA SER A 147 -3.48 -1.81 -11.40
C SER A 147 -1.96 -1.84 -11.63
N TYR A 148 -1.29 -2.98 -11.42
CA TYR A 148 0.14 -3.11 -11.72
C TYR A 148 0.46 -3.02 -13.22
N HIS A 149 -0.40 -3.56 -14.09
CA HIS A 149 -0.27 -3.37 -15.54
C HIS A 149 -0.38 -1.90 -15.93
N GLY A 150 -1.41 -1.20 -15.42
CA GLY A 150 -1.55 0.23 -15.66
C GLY A 150 -0.41 1.06 -15.06
N LEU A 151 0.14 0.64 -13.92
CA LEU A 151 1.33 1.26 -13.34
C LEU A 151 2.55 1.13 -14.26
N HIS A 152 2.76 -0.05 -14.85
CA HIS A 152 3.83 -0.28 -15.79
C HIS A 152 3.74 0.67 -16.99
N GLU A 153 2.57 0.75 -17.63
CA GLU A 153 2.33 1.63 -18.78
C GLU A 153 2.53 3.11 -18.42
N ILE A 154 2.02 3.56 -17.28
CA ILE A 154 2.16 4.96 -16.84
C ILE A 154 3.61 5.32 -16.53
N ILE A 155 4.38 4.43 -15.91
CA ILE A 155 5.81 4.65 -15.69
C ILE A 155 6.53 4.73 -17.04
N GLU A 156 6.24 3.83 -17.98
CA GLU A 156 6.86 3.82 -19.31
C GLU A 156 6.58 5.13 -20.06
N MET A 157 5.30 5.52 -20.15
CA MET A 157 4.88 6.79 -20.76
C MET A 157 5.55 7.98 -20.07
N GLY A 158 5.56 8.00 -18.74
CA GLY A 158 6.20 9.06 -17.96
C GLY A 158 7.72 9.10 -18.10
N THR A 159 8.38 8.03 -18.55
CA THR A 159 9.84 8.02 -18.75
C THR A 159 10.21 8.42 -20.17
N GLN A 160 9.38 8.05 -21.17
CA GLN A 160 9.67 8.26 -22.58
C GLN A 160 9.08 9.56 -23.15
N GLN A 161 7.95 10.04 -22.61
CA GLN A 161 7.22 11.18 -23.16
C GLN A 161 7.41 12.43 -22.31
N SER A 162 7.51 13.59 -22.96
CA SER A 162 7.45 14.88 -22.30
C SER A 162 6.04 15.12 -21.74
N PHE A 163 5.97 15.92 -20.66
CA PHE A 163 4.70 16.28 -20.06
C PHE A 163 3.74 16.92 -21.08
N THR A 164 2.52 16.40 -21.13
CA THR A 164 1.41 17.01 -21.86
C THR A 164 0.24 17.22 -20.89
N ILE A 165 -0.55 18.27 -21.12
CA ILE A 165 -1.72 18.56 -20.28
C ILE A 165 -2.68 17.35 -20.19
N PRO A 166 -3.01 16.64 -21.29
CA PRO A 166 -3.85 15.44 -21.21
C PRO A 166 -3.25 14.33 -20.33
N PHE A 167 -1.94 14.12 -20.39
CA PHE A 167 -1.26 13.12 -19.55
C PHE A 167 -1.29 13.52 -18.06
N GLY A 168 -1.08 14.80 -17.75
CA GLY A 168 -1.22 15.32 -16.39
C GLY A 168 -2.63 15.14 -15.82
N ILE A 169 -3.66 15.39 -16.64
CA ILE A 169 -5.06 15.17 -16.27
C ILE A 169 -5.35 13.68 -16.03
N LEU A 170 -4.86 12.79 -16.90
CA LEU A 170 -4.97 11.34 -16.73
C LEU A 170 -4.36 10.89 -15.39
N LEU A 171 -3.13 11.31 -15.10
CA LEU A 171 -2.44 10.99 -13.85
C LEU A 171 -3.23 11.48 -12.63
N LEU A 172 -3.72 12.72 -12.66
CA LEU A 172 -4.53 13.28 -11.58
C LEU A 172 -5.82 12.45 -11.36
N LEU A 173 -6.48 12.05 -12.44
CA LEU A 173 -7.64 11.16 -12.40
C LEU A 173 -7.28 9.82 -11.76
N LEU A 174 -6.17 9.19 -12.15
CA LEU A 174 -5.74 7.91 -11.60
C LEU A 174 -5.39 7.99 -10.11
N VAL A 175 -4.73 9.07 -9.67
CA VAL A 175 -4.42 9.33 -8.25
C VAL A 175 -5.69 9.38 -7.40
N ILE A 176 -6.75 10.01 -7.89
CA ILE A 176 -8.00 10.21 -7.14
C ILE A 176 -8.92 9.00 -7.25
N LEU A 177 -9.03 8.42 -8.45
CA LEU A 177 -9.99 7.37 -8.75
C LEU A 177 -9.53 5.98 -8.31
N LYS A 178 -8.22 5.69 -8.27
CA LYS A 178 -7.77 4.36 -7.80
C LYS A 178 -8.17 4.10 -6.33
N PRO A 179 -7.94 5.02 -5.38
CA PRO A 179 -8.45 4.90 -4.01
C PRO A 179 -9.99 4.84 -3.95
N LEU A 180 -10.69 5.59 -4.80
CA LEU A 180 -12.15 5.58 -4.87
C LEU A 180 -12.66 4.20 -5.33
N ALA A 181 -12.14 3.67 -6.43
CA ALA A 181 -12.51 2.36 -6.97
C ALA A 181 -12.28 1.25 -5.94
N ALA A 182 -11.12 1.25 -5.27
CA ALA A 182 -10.83 0.31 -4.18
C ALA A 182 -11.81 0.47 -3.00
N SER A 183 -12.18 1.70 -2.65
CA SER A 183 -13.13 1.97 -1.57
C SER A 183 -14.54 1.50 -1.90
N LEU A 184 -15.00 1.67 -3.14
CA LEU A 184 -16.29 1.19 -3.62
C LEU A 184 -16.34 -0.35 -3.59
N THR A 185 -15.28 -1.02 -4.06
CA THR A 185 -15.17 -2.50 -3.99
C THR A 185 -15.24 -2.99 -2.54
N LEU A 186 -14.45 -2.40 -1.64
CA LEU A 186 -14.44 -2.74 -0.21
C LEU A 186 -15.76 -2.38 0.50
N GLY A 187 -16.45 -1.34 0.04
CA GLY A 187 -17.74 -0.92 0.56
C GLY A 187 -18.85 -1.89 0.18
N ALA A 188 -18.90 -2.30 -1.09
CA ALA A 188 -19.91 -3.21 -1.61
C ALA A 188 -19.86 -4.63 -1.01
N GLY A 189 -18.72 -5.00 -0.42
CA GLY A 189 -18.48 -6.28 0.23
C GLY A 189 -17.45 -7.16 -0.48
N GLY A 190 -16.66 -6.59 -1.40
CA GLY A 190 -15.51 -7.27 -1.98
C GLY A 190 -14.44 -7.55 -0.92
N ASP A 191 -13.77 -8.69 -1.06
CA ASP A 191 -12.61 -9.03 -0.23
C ASP A 191 -11.34 -8.37 -0.79
N GLY A 192 -10.51 -7.85 0.09
CA GLY A 192 -9.31 -7.11 -0.30
C GLY A 192 -8.78 -6.17 0.78
N GLY A 193 -7.77 -5.38 0.40
CA GLY A 193 -7.09 -4.46 1.30
C GLY A 193 -6.79 -3.11 0.66
N VAL A 194 -6.16 -2.25 1.45
CA VAL A 194 -5.68 -0.94 0.99
C VAL A 194 -4.22 -0.94 0.55
N PHE A 195 -3.56 -2.11 0.58
CA PHE A 195 -2.14 -2.27 0.24
C PHE A 195 -1.83 -1.90 -1.22
N ALA A 196 -2.24 -2.72 -2.18
CA ALA A 196 -1.94 -2.49 -3.59
C ALA A 196 -2.49 -1.15 -4.12
N PRO A 197 -3.74 -0.72 -3.78
CA PRO A 197 -4.22 0.58 -4.21
C PRO A 197 -3.40 1.76 -3.66
N SER A 198 -2.85 1.67 -2.45
CA SER A 198 -1.97 2.72 -1.89
C SER A 198 -0.63 2.80 -2.62
N ILE A 199 -0.04 1.65 -2.95
CA ILE A 199 1.20 1.56 -3.72
C ILE A 199 0.99 2.22 -5.09
N VAL A 200 -0.05 1.81 -5.81
CA VAL A 200 -0.27 2.28 -7.18
C VAL A 200 -0.71 3.74 -7.23
N ALA A 201 -1.66 4.17 -6.39
CA ALA A 201 -2.09 5.57 -6.35
C ALA A 201 -0.94 6.49 -5.93
N GLY A 202 -0.12 6.04 -4.96
CA GLY A 202 1.09 6.75 -4.56
C GLY A 202 2.12 6.83 -5.69
N ALA A 203 2.30 5.76 -6.46
CA ALA A 203 3.21 5.77 -7.60
C ALA A 203 2.75 6.74 -8.70
N PHE A 204 1.45 6.76 -9.03
CA PHE A 204 0.90 7.75 -9.97
C PHE A 204 1.11 9.18 -9.49
N LEU A 205 0.96 9.43 -8.18
CA LEU A 205 1.22 10.73 -7.58
C LEU A 205 2.71 11.11 -7.72
N GLY A 206 3.61 10.16 -7.50
CA GLY A 206 5.05 10.35 -7.69
C GLY A 206 5.43 10.69 -9.14
N VAL A 207 4.87 9.96 -10.12
CA VAL A 207 5.06 10.23 -11.55
C VAL A 207 4.55 11.63 -11.89
N LEU A 208 3.34 11.98 -11.46
CA LEU A 208 2.75 13.31 -11.67
C LEU A 208 3.64 14.41 -11.08
N PHE A 209 4.12 14.22 -9.86
CA PHE A 209 4.98 15.19 -9.19
C PHE A 209 6.28 15.41 -9.94
N ALA A 210 6.98 14.33 -10.33
CA ALA A 210 8.24 14.44 -11.08
C ALA A 210 8.04 15.14 -12.42
N GLN A 211 6.99 14.79 -13.16
CA GLN A 211 6.66 15.39 -14.45
C GLN A 211 6.37 16.89 -14.33
N LEU A 212 5.61 17.31 -13.31
CA LEU A 212 5.34 18.73 -13.07
C LEU A 212 6.60 19.50 -12.69
N CYS A 213 7.43 18.96 -11.79
CA CYS A 213 8.69 19.61 -11.41
C CYS A 213 9.64 19.72 -12.59
N ASN A 214 9.81 18.65 -13.38
CA ASN A 214 10.72 18.67 -14.52
C ASN A 214 10.28 19.69 -15.58
N THR A 215 8.97 19.86 -15.76
CA THR A 215 8.41 20.78 -16.76
C THR A 215 8.43 22.23 -16.31
N TYR A 216 8.02 22.51 -15.07
CA TYR A 216 7.79 23.88 -14.60
C TYR A 216 8.92 24.46 -13.75
N LEU A 217 9.72 23.59 -13.11
CA LEU A 217 10.84 24.00 -12.25
C LEU A 217 12.21 23.71 -12.89
N GLY A 218 12.23 23.14 -14.10
CA GLY A 218 13.47 22.81 -14.82
C GLY A 218 14.33 21.77 -14.09
N THR A 219 13.71 20.88 -13.32
CA THR A 219 14.43 19.82 -12.58
C THR A 219 14.70 18.60 -13.46
N GLU A 220 15.64 17.77 -13.04
CA GLU A 220 15.96 16.48 -13.68
C GLU A 220 15.60 15.32 -12.74
N LEU A 221 14.37 15.30 -12.24
CA LEU A 221 13.90 14.25 -11.33
C LEU A 221 13.66 12.95 -12.12
N ILE A 222 14.25 11.86 -11.63
CA ILE A 222 14.06 10.53 -12.22
C ILE A 222 12.65 10.03 -11.88
N VAL A 223 11.81 9.92 -12.92
CA VAL A 223 10.38 9.59 -12.78
C VAL A 223 10.15 8.28 -12.04
N LEU A 224 10.92 7.23 -12.35
CA LEU A 224 10.86 5.95 -11.65
C LEU A 224 11.11 6.10 -10.15
N ASN A 225 12.17 6.84 -9.75
CA ASN A 225 12.50 7.03 -8.34
C ASN A 225 11.36 7.73 -7.58
N PHE A 226 10.74 8.73 -8.21
CA PHE A 226 9.62 9.47 -7.63
C PHE A 226 8.34 8.64 -7.55
N ALA A 227 8.08 7.77 -8.53
CA ALA A 227 7.02 6.78 -8.44
C ALA A 227 7.21 5.87 -7.20
N LEU A 228 8.44 5.40 -6.94
CA LEU A 228 8.75 4.58 -5.77
C LEU A 228 8.64 5.36 -4.46
N PHE A 229 9.07 6.63 -4.42
CA PHE A 229 8.87 7.46 -3.23
C PHE A 229 7.39 7.69 -2.94
N GLY A 230 6.57 7.99 -3.95
CA GLY A 230 5.13 8.17 -3.79
C GLY A 230 4.44 6.90 -3.33
N ALA A 231 4.83 5.73 -3.87
CA ALA A 231 4.34 4.43 -3.43
C ALA A 231 4.67 4.15 -1.96
N ALA A 232 5.93 4.35 -1.56
CA ALA A 232 6.39 4.13 -0.19
C ALA A 232 5.73 5.10 0.80
N ALA A 233 5.63 6.39 0.43
CA ALA A 233 4.97 7.43 1.22
C ALA A 233 3.51 7.06 1.52
N THR A 234 2.75 6.77 0.47
CA THR A 234 1.31 6.54 0.56
C THR A 234 1.02 5.24 1.29
N LEU A 235 1.78 4.16 1.01
CA LEU A 235 1.63 2.90 1.74
C LEU A 235 1.97 3.09 3.23
N SER A 236 3.12 3.69 3.54
CA SER A 236 3.57 3.96 4.91
C SER A 236 2.51 4.72 5.72
N ALA A 237 1.95 5.77 5.14
CA ALA A 237 0.89 6.55 5.74
C ALA A 237 -0.44 5.77 5.86
N ALA A 238 -0.82 4.98 4.85
CA ALA A 238 -2.09 4.25 4.85
C ALA A 238 -2.13 3.13 5.92
N ILE A 239 -1.00 2.50 6.22
CA ILE A 239 -0.92 1.38 7.17
C ILE A 239 -0.22 1.74 8.49
N HIS A 240 0.29 2.98 8.61
CA HIS A 240 1.11 3.45 9.73
C HIS A 240 2.38 2.63 10.00
N ALA A 241 2.98 2.04 8.96
CA ALA A 241 4.10 1.12 9.05
C ALA A 241 5.24 1.50 8.09
N PRO A 242 6.09 2.48 8.48
CA PRO A 242 7.14 3.01 7.61
C PRO A 242 8.22 1.98 7.27
N LEU A 243 8.59 1.08 8.19
CA LEU A 243 9.64 0.10 7.92
C LEU A 243 9.14 -0.96 6.93
N THR A 244 7.91 -1.42 7.11
CA THR A 244 7.27 -2.34 6.18
C THR A 244 7.21 -1.75 4.78
N ALA A 245 6.71 -0.50 4.65
CA ALA A 245 6.58 0.15 3.35
C ALA A 245 7.94 0.35 2.67
N LEU A 246 8.95 0.78 3.43
CA LEU A 246 10.33 0.95 2.93
C LEU A 246 10.88 -0.35 2.32
N PHE A 247 10.92 -1.43 3.11
CA PHE A 247 11.50 -2.69 2.65
C PHE A 247 10.69 -3.33 1.52
N LEU A 248 9.36 -3.18 1.56
CA LEU A 248 8.50 -3.66 0.49
C LEU A 248 8.85 -2.94 -0.81
N ILE A 249 8.81 -1.61 -0.85
CA ILE A 249 9.02 -0.88 -2.11
C ILE A 249 10.46 -1.03 -2.63
N CYS A 250 11.47 -1.11 -1.76
CA CYS A 250 12.83 -1.43 -2.18
C CYS A 250 12.96 -2.81 -2.84
N SER A 251 12.12 -3.78 -2.46
CA SER A 251 12.20 -5.16 -2.92
C SER A 251 11.42 -5.47 -4.20
N ILE A 252 10.39 -4.69 -4.53
CA ILE A 252 9.56 -4.92 -5.71
C ILE A 252 10.23 -4.48 -7.03
N VAL A 253 11.41 -3.83 -6.95
CA VAL A 253 12.16 -3.28 -8.08
C VAL A 253 13.64 -3.68 -8.03
N PRO A 254 14.26 -4.10 -9.15
CA PRO A 254 15.72 -4.20 -9.26
C PRO A 254 16.45 -2.92 -8.84
N GLY A 255 17.49 -3.04 -8.01
CA GLY A 255 18.27 -1.88 -7.56
C GLY A 255 17.56 -0.96 -6.57
N GLY A 256 16.32 -1.26 -6.14
CA GLY A 256 15.52 -0.37 -5.29
C GLY A 256 16.14 -0.02 -3.93
N TYR A 257 17.06 -0.85 -3.42
CA TYR A 257 17.83 -0.56 -2.20
C TYR A 257 18.81 0.60 -2.35
N LEU A 258 19.14 1.05 -3.56
CA LEU A 258 19.91 2.27 -3.79
C LEU A 258 19.18 3.51 -3.22
N LEU A 259 17.84 3.47 -3.20
CA LEU A 259 16.98 4.53 -2.67
C LEU A 259 16.62 4.35 -1.18
N PHE A 260 17.30 3.46 -0.45
CA PHE A 260 16.90 3.09 0.92
C PHE A 260 16.78 4.29 1.86
N ILE A 261 17.81 5.15 1.91
CA ILE A 261 17.81 6.35 2.77
C ILE A 261 16.75 7.38 2.35
N PRO A 262 16.67 7.85 1.09
CA PRO A 262 15.64 8.82 0.70
C PRO A 262 14.21 8.25 0.85
N MET A 263 14.02 6.96 0.59
CA MET A 263 12.72 6.30 0.76
C MET A 263 12.34 6.19 2.25
N ALA A 264 13.30 5.98 3.15
CA ALA A 264 13.06 6.02 4.59
C ALA A 264 12.58 7.42 5.03
N ILE A 265 13.27 8.48 4.61
CA ILE A 265 12.89 9.88 4.92
C ILE A 265 11.45 10.15 4.47
N THR A 266 11.12 9.77 3.23
CA THR A 266 9.78 9.95 2.66
C THR A 266 8.73 9.17 3.45
N SER A 267 9.00 7.89 3.76
CA SER A 267 8.07 7.01 4.46
C SER A 267 7.79 7.47 5.89
N PHE A 268 8.81 7.90 6.63
CA PHE A 268 8.65 8.42 7.98
C PHE A 268 7.91 9.76 7.97
N THR A 269 8.27 10.68 7.08
CA THR A 269 7.58 11.96 6.91
C THR A 269 6.09 11.74 6.68
N ALA A 270 5.74 10.85 5.73
CA ALA A 270 4.35 10.58 5.39
C ALA A 270 3.58 9.98 6.57
N LYS A 271 4.14 8.99 7.26
CA LYS A 271 3.49 8.34 8.41
C LYS A 271 3.30 9.28 9.59
N TYR A 272 4.29 10.10 9.93
CA TYR A 272 4.15 11.04 11.05
C TYR A 272 3.11 12.11 10.77
N LEU A 273 3.10 12.67 9.55
CA LEU A 273 2.09 13.63 9.15
C LEU A 273 0.68 13.02 9.17
N ALA A 274 0.50 11.83 8.58
CA ALA A 274 -0.77 11.14 8.57
C ALA A 274 -1.28 10.84 10.00
N LYS A 275 -0.41 10.31 10.86
CA LYS A 275 -0.75 10.00 12.26
C LYS A 275 -1.08 11.25 13.08
N TRP A 276 -0.43 12.37 12.79
CA TRP A 276 -0.72 13.65 13.45
C TRP A 276 -2.09 14.19 13.04
N CYS A 277 -2.45 14.13 11.75
CA CYS A 277 -3.76 14.57 11.27
C CYS A 277 -4.89 13.60 11.61
N TYR A 278 -4.61 12.29 11.62
CA TYR A 278 -5.60 11.24 11.84
C TYR A 278 -4.96 10.05 12.57
N PRO A 279 -5.26 9.86 13.87
CA PRO A 279 -4.49 8.93 14.71
C PRO A 279 -4.77 7.44 14.41
N PHE A 280 -5.76 7.15 13.57
CA PHE A 280 -6.15 5.82 13.17
C PHE A 280 -6.14 5.67 11.64
N ASN A 281 -6.05 4.43 11.19
CA ASN A 281 -6.07 4.06 9.79
C ASN A 281 -7.23 3.10 9.48
N VAL A 282 -7.28 2.57 8.26
CA VAL A 282 -8.35 1.67 7.80
C VAL A 282 -8.42 0.37 8.61
N TYR A 283 -7.34 -0.06 9.25
CA TYR A 283 -7.30 -1.26 10.08
C TYR A 283 -7.68 -0.99 11.55
N THR A 284 -7.40 0.22 12.06
CA THR A 284 -7.55 0.53 13.50
C THR A 284 -8.78 1.37 13.86
N TYR A 285 -9.47 1.97 12.88
CA TYR A 285 -10.58 2.91 13.15
C TYR A 285 -11.72 2.35 14.02
N LYS A 286 -12.03 1.06 13.92
CA LYS A 286 -13.10 0.42 14.72
C LYS A 286 -12.71 0.31 16.20
N GLU A 287 -11.46 -0.01 16.48
CA GLU A 287 -10.94 -0.15 17.85
C GLU A 287 -10.96 1.20 18.57
N THR A 288 -10.55 2.28 17.88
CA THR A 288 -10.58 3.63 18.44
C THR A 288 -12.00 4.13 18.68
N LYS A 289 -12.94 3.85 17.77
CA LYS A 289 -14.35 4.24 17.94
C LYS A 289 -14.97 3.59 19.18
N LEU A 290 -14.65 2.32 19.45
CA LEU A 290 -15.09 1.61 20.65
C LEU A 290 -14.43 2.18 21.92
N ALA A 291 -13.13 2.50 21.88
CA ALA A 291 -12.40 3.08 23.01
C ALA A 291 -12.90 4.48 23.42
N VAL A 292 -13.34 5.30 22.45
CA VAL A 292 -13.95 6.61 22.74
C VAL A 292 -15.35 6.45 23.36
N ILE A 293 -16.15 5.51 22.86
CA ILE A 293 -17.48 5.23 23.43
C ILE A 293 -17.37 4.68 24.86
N SER A 294 -16.35 3.87 25.16
CA SER A 294 -16.13 3.33 26.52
C SER A 294 -15.56 4.35 27.52
N ARG A 295 -14.92 5.43 27.05
CA ARG A 295 -14.45 6.53 27.91
C ARG A 295 -15.53 7.57 28.23
N ASN A 296 -16.59 7.61 27.42
CA ASN A 296 -17.72 8.52 27.58
C ASN A 296 -18.94 7.84 28.26
N LYS A 297 -18.75 6.64 28.81
CA LYS A 297 -19.68 5.94 29.71
C LYS A 297 -19.04 5.83 31.08
#